data_AF-A0A519THT0-F1
#
_entry.id   AF-A0A519THT0-F1
#
_cell.length_a   1.000
_cell.length_b   1.000
_cell.length_c   1.000
_cell.angle_alpha   90.00
_cell.angle_beta   90.00
_cell.angle_gamma   90.00
#
_symmetry.space_group_name_H-M   'P 1'
#
loop_
_entity.id
_entity.type
_entity.pdbx_description
1 polymer ?
#
loop_
_entity_poly.entity_id
_entity_poly.type
_entity_poly.pdbx_seq_one_letter_code
_entity_poly.pdbx_strand_id
1 'polypeptide(L)'
;MATTTASYPATFTIGGDLTVNRLGYGAMRITGKGIWGPPADHDESIRVLKRAVELGVNFIDTADSYGPNVPVEDTFNFLKKAQQDGFIKHIGLSEVDVDQIKKAQEFFEVVSVQNMYSVDNRKW
;
A
#
# COMPACT_ATOMS: atom_id res chain seq x y z
N MET A 1 27.16 -4.87 -33.47
CA MET A 1 26.28 -4.04 -32.63
C MET A 1 26.22 -4.71 -31.27
N ALA A 2 26.87 -4.14 -30.26
CA ALA A 2 26.81 -4.69 -28.90
C ALA A 2 25.48 -4.26 -28.28
N THR A 3 24.64 -5.22 -27.91
CA THR A 3 23.39 -4.97 -27.21
C THR A 3 23.72 -4.55 -25.79
N THR A 4 23.69 -3.25 -25.50
CA THR A 4 23.81 -2.75 -24.13
C THR A 4 22.54 -3.15 -23.38
N THR A 5 22.60 -4.23 -22.60
CA THR A 5 21.53 -4.56 -21.67
C THR A 5 21.48 -3.43 -20.65
N ALA A 6 20.44 -2.59 -20.72
CA ALA A 6 20.25 -1.54 -19.73
C ALA A 6 20.13 -2.21 -18.34
N SER A 7 21.15 -2.03 -17.51
CA SER A 7 21.16 -2.47 -16.12
C SER A 7 20.19 -1.60 -15.34
N TYR A 8 19.07 -2.17 -14.93
CA TYR A 8 18.10 -1.48 -14.11
C TYR A 8 18.62 -1.38 -12.65
N PRO A 9 18.60 -0.20 -11.98
CA PRO A 9 19.13 -0.09 -10.63
C PRO A 9 18.29 -0.89 -9.64
N ALA A 10 18.94 -1.76 -8.87
CA ALA A 10 18.27 -2.62 -7.88
C ALA A 10 17.52 -1.83 -6.80
N THR A 11 17.92 -0.58 -6.56
CA THR A 11 17.35 0.31 -5.54
C THR A 11 16.88 1.65 -6.10
N PHE A 12 16.07 2.37 -5.31
CA PHE A 12 15.61 3.73 -5.58
C PHE A 12 15.46 4.50 -4.28
N THR A 13 15.75 5.79 -4.29
CA THR A 13 15.56 6.66 -3.13
C THR A 13 14.32 7.52 -3.31
N ILE A 14 13.31 7.26 -2.48
CA ILE A 14 12.08 8.04 -2.37
C ILE A 14 12.34 9.18 -1.37
N GLY A 15 11.94 10.40 -1.69
CA GLY A 15 12.02 11.54 -0.77
C GLY A 15 13.43 12.00 -0.38
N GLY A 16 14.48 11.40 -0.94
CA GLY A 16 15.89 11.74 -0.67
C GLY A 16 16.51 10.97 0.51
N ASP A 17 15.72 10.26 1.31
CA ASP A 17 16.18 9.60 2.54
C ASP A 17 15.69 8.15 2.69
N LEU A 18 14.65 7.73 1.95
CA LEU A 18 14.13 6.37 1.96
C LEU A 18 14.62 5.57 0.75
N THR A 19 15.68 4.78 0.94
CA THR A 19 16.14 3.85 -0.11
C THR A 19 15.39 2.52 -0.03
N VAL A 20 14.70 2.16 -1.11
CA VAL A 20 13.97 0.91 -1.27
C VAL A 20 14.58 0.07 -2.38
N ASN A 21 14.36 -1.24 -2.33
CA ASN A 21 14.55 -2.11 -3.48
C ASN A 21 13.48 -1.78 -4.51
N ARG A 22 13.82 -1.85 -5.80
CA ARG A 22 12.91 -1.37 -6.83
C ARG A 22 11.62 -2.18 -6.90
N LEU A 23 11.72 -3.49 -6.68
CA LEU A 23 10.55 -4.35 -6.68
C LEU A 23 9.84 -4.21 -5.32
N GLY A 24 8.67 -3.56 -5.35
CA GLY A 24 7.75 -3.49 -4.23
C GLY A 24 6.68 -4.59 -4.28
N TYR A 25 5.87 -4.67 -3.23
CA TYR A 25 4.73 -5.59 -3.14
C TYR A 25 3.43 -4.82 -2.89
N GLY A 26 2.44 -4.97 -3.76
CA GLY A 26 1.09 -4.41 -3.54
C GLY A 26 0.24 -5.37 -2.70
N ALA A 27 -0.25 -4.92 -1.55
CA ALA A 27 -1.00 -5.72 -0.59
C ALA A 27 -2.44 -6.05 -1.00
N MET A 28 -2.89 -5.59 -2.16
CA MET A 28 -4.24 -5.87 -2.70
C MET A 28 -4.56 -7.37 -2.84
N ARG A 29 -3.55 -8.25 -2.91
CA ARG A 29 -3.74 -9.70 -3.09
C ARG A 29 -3.73 -10.52 -1.80
N ILE A 30 -3.51 -9.90 -0.64
CA ILE A 30 -3.65 -10.56 0.67
C ILE A 30 -5.04 -10.33 1.31
N THR A 31 -5.98 -9.78 0.54
CA THR A 31 -7.36 -9.49 0.96
C THR A 31 -8.33 -10.57 0.50
N GLY A 32 -9.61 -10.39 0.79
CA GLY A 32 -10.67 -11.34 0.49
C GLY A 32 -11.02 -11.49 -1.00
N LYS A 33 -12.09 -12.25 -1.25
CA LYS A 33 -12.53 -12.60 -2.60
C LYS A 33 -12.75 -11.35 -3.43
N GLY A 34 -12.11 -11.32 -4.60
CA GLY A 34 -12.24 -10.21 -5.53
C GLY A 34 -11.67 -8.91 -4.95
N ILE A 35 -10.57 -8.97 -4.19
CA ILE A 35 -9.76 -7.88 -3.59
C ILE A 35 -10.38 -7.13 -2.40
N TRP A 36 -11.51 -7.59 -1.88
CA TRP A 36 -12.26 -6.90 -0.82
C TRP A 36 -12.47 -7.77 0.43
N GLY A 37 -12.42 -7.14 1.59
CA GLY A 37 -12.70 -7.74 2.90
C GLY A 37 -11.53 -8.56 3.44
N PRO A 38 -11.72 -9.22 4.60
CA PRO A 38 -10.71 -10.09 5.18
C PRO A 38 -10.42 -11.30 4.25
N PRO A 39 -9.16 -11.78 4.20
CA PRO A 39 -8.83 -13.00 3.48
C PRO A 39 -9.53 -14.22 4.10
N ALA A 40 -9.79 -15.25 3.29
CA ALA A 40 -10.34 -16.50 3.79
C ALA A 40 -9.38 -17.25 4.74
N ASP A 41 -8.08 -17.05 4.56
CA ASP A 41 -7.01 -17.56 5.41
C ASP A 41 -6.06 -16.41 5.75
N HIS A 42 -6.17 -15.92 6.99
CA HIS A 42 -5.34 -14.83 7.50
C HIS A 42 -3.86 -15.24 7.64
N ASP A 43 -3.59 -16.49 8.01
CA ASP A 43 -2.22 -16.96 8.22
C ASP A 43 -1.47 -17.13 6.90
N GLU A 44 -2.18 -17.51 5.83
CA GLU A 44 -1.62 -17.53 4.47
C GLU A 44 -1.23 -16.12 4.00
N SER A 45 -2.08 -15.12 4.23
CA SER A 45 -1.73 -13.72 3.93
C SER A 45 -0.45 -13.27 4.66
N ILE A 46 -0.26 -13.67 5.91
CA ILE A 46 0.99 -13.43 6.65
C ILE A 46 2.17 -14.17 6.00
N ARG A 47 1.99 -15.43 5.59
CA ARG A 47 3.05 -16.20 4.91
C ARG A 47 3.48 -15.55 3.60
N VAL A 48 2.54 -15.02 2.82
CA VAL A 48 2.82 -14.28 1.58
C VAL A 48 3.65 -13.01 1.87
N LEU A 49 3.27 -12.22 2.89
CA LEU A 49 4.04 -11.03 3.28
C LEU A 49 5.46 -11.38 3.71
N LYS A 50 5.62 -12.40 4.56
CA LYS A 50 6.95 -12.88 4.97
C LYS A 50 7.78 -13.30 3.77
N ARG A 51 7.19 -14.04 2.83
CA ARG A 51 7.87 -14.47 1.62
C ARG A 51 8.30 -13.30 0.73
N ALA A 52 7.50 -12.24 0.62
CA ALA A 52 7.87 -11.03 -0.11
C ALA A 52 9.13 -10.39 0.50
N VAL A 53 9.20 -10.30 1.83
CA VAL A 53 10.38 -9.79 2.54
C VAL A 53 11.61 -10.66 2.32
N GLU A 54 11.47 -11.99 2.39
CA GLU A 54 12.56 -12.94 2.10
C GLU A 54 13.10 -12.81 0.67
N LEU A 55 12.25 -12.44 -0.28
CA LEU A 55 12.63 -12.16 -1.67
C LEU A 55 13.29 -10.79 -1.86
N GLY A 56 13.47 -10.03 -0.78
CA GLY A 56 14.09 -8.73 -0.79
C GLY A 56 13.12 -7.58 -1.01
N VAL A 57 11.80 -7.77 -0.91
CA VAL A 57 10.89 -6.62 -0.91
C VAL A 57 11.02 -5.88 0.43
N ASN A 58 11.27 -4.56 0.35
CA ASN A 58 11.27 -3.67 1.52
C ASN A 58 10.37 -2.44 1.31
N PHE A 59 9.55 -2.46 0.26
CA PHE A 59 8.51 -1.49 0.00
C PHE A 59 7.20 -2.22 -0.26
N ILE A 60 6.28 -2.14 0.69
CA ILE A 60 4.94 -2.74 0.59
C ILE A 60 3.96 -1.58 0.44
N ASP A 61 3.26 -1.56 -0.68
CA ASP A 61 2.18 -0.64 -0.97
C ASP A 61 0.89 -1.21 -0.41
N THR A 62 0.16 -0.41 0.37
CA THR A 62 -1.14 -0.76 0.94
C THR A 62 -2.08 0.40 0.68
N ALA A 63 -3.35 0.10 0.45
CA ALA A 63 -4.41 1.10 0.47
C ALA A 63 -5.41 0.80 1.59
N ASP A 64 -5.98 1.86 2.16
CA ASP A 64 -6.99 1.79 3.22
C ASP A 64 -8.28 1.05 2.80
N SER A 65 -8.61 1.04 1.51
CA SER A 65 -9.87 0.49 1.00
C SER A 65 -9.76 -1.01 0.68
N TYR A 66 -9.75 -1.86 1.72
CA TYR A 66 -9.85 -3.32 1.57
C TYR A 66 -11.02 -3.94 2.33
N GLY A 67 -12.15 -3.23 2.50
CA GLY A 67 -13.33 -3.86 3.07
C GLY A 67 -14.56 -2.96 3.19
N PRO A 68 -15.68 -3.27 2.53
CA PRO A 68 -16.97 -2.70 2.92
C PRO A 68 -17.34 -3.20 4.33
N ASN A 69 -17.90 -2.30 5.16
CA ASN A 69 -18.46 -2.56 6.51
C ASN A 69 -17.50 -2.55 7.71
N VAL A 70 -16.29 -2.00 7.59
CA VAL A 70 -15.46 -1.63 8.76
C VAL A 70 -15.59 -0.12 8.98
N PRO A 71 -15.88 0.37 10.20
CA PRO A 71 -15.82 1.80 10.49
C PRO A 71 -14.43 2.34 10.16
N VAL A 72 -14.37 3.42 9.39
CA VAL A 72 -13.11 3.93 8.84
C VAL A 72 -12.14 4.33 9.96
N GLU A 73 -12.66 4.81 11.09
CA GLU A 73 -11.87 5.17 12.27
C GLU A 73 -11.14 3.97 12.90
N ASP A 74 -11.73 2.78 12.86
CA ASP A 74 -11.08 1.56 13.41
C ASP A 74 -9.88 1.19 12.53
N THR A 75 -10.05 1.23 11.21
CA THR A 75 -8.96 1.04 10.25
C THR A 75 -7.87 2.09 10.44
N PHE A 76 -8.25 3.36 10.59
CA PHE A 76 -7.28 4.43 10.78
C PHE A 76 -6.47 4.29 12.07
N ASN A 77 -7.12 3.92 13.17
CA ASN A 77 -6.43 3.67 14.44
C ASN A 77 -5.47 2.48 14.36
N PHE A 78 -5.85 1.42 13.65
CA PHE A 78 -4.97 0.29 13.39
C PHE A 78 -3.73 0.71 12.57
N LEU A 79 -3.93 1.41 11.45
CA LEU A 79 -2.84 1.88 10.60
C LEU A 79 -1.89 2.83 11.34
N LYS A 80 -2.44 3.76 12.13
CA LYS A 80 -1.67 4.64 13.01
C LYS A 80 -0.82 3.85 14.00
N LYS A 81 -1.38 2.83 14.66
CA LYS A 81 -0.63 2.01 15.62
C LYS A 81 0.48 1.22 14.92
N ALA A 82 0.20 0.61 13.78
CA ALA A 82 1.19 -0.11 12.98
C ALA A 82 2.32 0.83 12.50
N GLN A 83 2.01 2.09 12.18
CA GLN A 83 3.02 3.11 11.86
C GLN A 83 3.87 3.49 13.07
N GLN A 84 3.23 3.73 14.23
CA GLN A 84 3.94 4.04 15.50
C GLN A 84 4.84 2.90 15.96
N ASP A 85 4.45 1.65 15.71
CA ASP A 85 5.24 0.46 16.01
C ASP A 85 6.37 0.20 15.01
N GLY A 86 6.47 1.03 13.96
CA GLY A 86 7.52 0.95 12.93
C GLY A 86 7.28 -0.11 11.86
N PHE A 87 6.13 -0.80 11.86
CA PHE A 87 5.78 -1.76 10.82
C PHE A 87 5.40 -1.10 9.50
N ILE A 88 4.86 0.12 9.56
CA ILE A 88 4.50 0.94 8.41
C ILE A 88 5.29 2.25 8.48
N LYS A 89 5.95 2.66 7.39
CA LYS A 89 6.63 3.97 7.35
C LYS A 89 5.71 5.07 6.83
N HIS A 90 4.93 4.76 5.79
CA HIS A 90 4.05 5.71 5.12
C HIS A 90 2.69 5.07 4.82
N ILE A 91 1.63 5.87 4.86
CA ILE A 91 0.25 5.42 4.61
C ILE A 91 -0.31 6.13 3.39
N GLY A 92 -0.86 5.35 2.45
CA GLY A 92 -1.62 5.83 1.29
C GLY A 92 -3.08 5.41 1.36
N LEU A 93 -3.95 6.14 0.66
CA LEU A 93 -5.37 5.82 0.53
C LEU A 93 -5.71 5.41 -0.91
N SER A 94 -6.81 4.71 -1.11
CA SER A 94 -7.33 4.38 -2.45
C SER A 94 -8.84 4.44 -2.50
N GLU A 95 -9.37 4.86 -3.65
CA GLU A 95 -10.81 5.01 -3.90
C GLU A 95 -11.52 5.87 -2.84
N VAL A 96 -10.91 7.01 -2.48
CA VAL A 96 -11.42 7.95 -1.48
C VAL A 96 -11.71 9.33 -2.07
N ASP A 97 -12.73 10.00 -1.55
CA ASP A 97 -13.00 11.42 -1.85
C ASP A 97 -12.20 12.38 -0.97
N VAL A 98 -12.34 13.69 -1.24
CA VAL A 98 -11.63 14.75 -0.50
C VAL A 98 -11.97 14.79 0.98
N ASP A 99 -13.21 14.49 1.36
CA ASP A 99 -13.64 14.57 2.76
C ASP A 99 -13.15 13.36 3.54
N GLN A 100 -13.09 12.18 2.91
CA GLN A 100 -12.43 11.00 3.46
C GLN A 100 -10.91 11.21 3.64
N ILE A 101 -10.24 11.88 2.69
CA ILE A 101 -8.82 12.25 2.86
C ILE A 101 -8.63 13.17 4.06
N LYS A 102 -9.42 14.24 4.18
CA LYS A 102 -9.35 15.16 5.34
C LYS A 102 -9.58 14.40 6.64
N LYS A 103 -10.54 13.46 6.65
CA LYS A 103 -10.82 12.65 7.83
C LYS A 103 -9.63 11.78 8.23
N ALA A 104 -8.98 11.12 7.27
CA ALA A 104 -7.78 10.31 7.51
C ALA A 104 -6.61 11.16 8.05
N GLN A 105 -6.46 12.40 7.55
CA GLN A 105 -5.43 13.33 7.98
C GLN A 105 -5.57 13.78 9.45
N GLU A 106 -6.71 13.53 10.10
CA GLU A 106 -6.85 13.70 11.56
C GLU A 106 -6.06 12.63 12.35
N PHE A 107 -5.70 11.50 11.71
CA PHE A 107 -5.07 10.35 12.37
C PHE A 107 -3.58 10.22 12.07
N PHE A 108 -3.19 10.37 10.80
CA PHE A 108 -1.83 10.19 10.29
C PHE A 108 -1.58 11.02 9.01
N GLU A 109 -0.32 11.16 8.63
CA GLU A 109 0.04 11.77 7.34
C GLU A 109 -0.33 10.83 6.18
N VAL A 110 -1.21 11.30 5.29
CA VAL A 110 -1.53 10.63 4.02
C VAL A 110 -0.52 11.10 2.99
N VAL A 111 0.38 10.20 2.54
CA VAL A 111 1.46 10.57 1.61
C VAL A 111 1.09 10.36 0.14
N SER A 112 0.06 9.56 -0.14
CA SER A 112 -0.41 9.25 -1.50
C SER A 112 -1.89 8.89 -1.51
N VAL A 113 -2.54 9.16 -2.65
CA VAL A 113 -3.92 8.73 -2.93
C VAL A 113 -3.93 8.10 -4.33
N GLN A 114 -4.50 6.90 -4.45
CA GLN A 114 -4.67 6.19 -5.72
C GLN A 114 -6.16 5.95 -5.99
N ASN A 115 -6.78 6.79 -6.82
CA ASN A 115 -8.17 6.63 -7.25
C ASN A 115 -8.26 6.13 -8.68
N MET A 116 -9.38 5.50 -9.03
CA MET A 116 -9.66 5.09 -10.41
C MET A 116 -9.76 6.31 -11.34
N TYR A 117 -8.74 6.50 -12.20
CA TYR A 117 -8.75 7.50 -13.26
C TYR A 117 -8.23 6.90 -14.58
N SER A 118 -9.04 6.95 -15.63
CA SER A 118 -8.77 6.34 -16.94
C SER A 118 -9.43 7.12 -18.08
N VAL A 119 -9.20 6.69 -19.32
CA VAL A 119 -9.83 7.29 -20.52
C VAL A 119 -11.35 7.29 -20.40
N ASP A 120 -11.92 6.20 -19.87
CA ASP A 120 -13.35 5.95 -19.75
C ASP A 120 -13.92 6.35 -18.37
N ASN A 121 -13.06 6.68 -17.40
CA ASN A 121 -13.45 7.13 -16.08
C ASN A 121 -12.57 8.31 -15.63
N ARG A 122 -13.07 9.54 -15.81
CA ARG A 122 -12.36 10.78 -15.45
C ARG A 122 -12.96 11.51 -14.26
N LYS A 123 -13.76 10.80 -13.46
CA LYS A 123 -14.36 11.37 -12.26
C LYS A 123 -13.35 11.28 -11.12
N TRP A 124 -13.16 12.40 -10.42
CA TRP A 124 -12.41 12.52 -9.18
C TRP A 124 -13.38 13.11 -8.17
#